data_AF-A0A6I5ZLZ0-F1
#
_entry.id   AF-A0A6I5ZLZ0-F1
#
_cell.length_a   1.000
_cell.length_b   1.000
_cell.length_c   1.000
_cell.angle_alpha   90.00
_cell.angle_beta   90.00
_cell.angle_gamma   90.00
#
_symmetry.space_group_name_H-M   'P 1'
#
loop_
_entity.id
_entity.type
_entity.pdbx_description
1 polymer ?
#
loop_
_entity_poly.entity_id
_entity_poly.type
_entity_poly.pdbx_seq_one_letter_code
_entity_poly.pdbx_strand_id
1 'polypeptide(L)' 'MKEYLSRQGVNYEEKDISVDDRAMEELCRRNGGLAAVPTLVVDGQVIVGFDENRLNKIFH' A
#
# COMPACT_ATOMS: atom_id res chain seq x y z
N MET A 1 2.06 6.35 -6.31
CA MET A 1 1.30 6.10 -5.06
C MET A 1 1.50 7.20 -4.02
N LYS A 2 2.72 7.45 -3.53
CA LYS A 2 3.00 8.51 -2.53
C LYS A 2 2.48 9.89 -2.95
N GLU A 3 2.85 10.34 -4.15
CA GLU A 3 2.38 11.63 -4.69
C GLU A 3 0.86 11.70 -4.83
N TYR A 4 0.21 10.59 -5.19
CA TYR A 4 -1.24 10.51 -5.30
C TYR A 4 -1.89 10.68 -3.92
N LEU A 5 -1.42 9.94 -2.92
CA LEU A 5 -1.92 10.04 -1.53
C LEU A 5 -1.69 11.44 -0.95
N SER A 6 -0.51 12.02 -1.20
CA SER A 6 -0.19 13.39 -0.79
C SER A 6 -1.10 14.44 -1.45
N ARG A 7 -1.40 14.28 -2.75
CA ARG A 7 -2.37 15.15 -3.46
C ARG A 7 -3.80 15.00 -2.95
N GLN A 8 -4.19 13.81 -2.51
CA GLN A 8 -5.49 13.56 -1.89
C GLN A 8 -5.55 14.05 -0.43
N GLY A 9 -4.44 14.53 0.14
CA GLY A 9 -4.39 14.94 1.56
C GLY A 9 -4.53 13.77 2.53
N VAL A 10 -4.23 12.55 2.09
CA VAL A 10 -4.34 11.33 2.89
C VAL A 10 -3.06 11.17 3.71
N ASN A 11 -3.21 10.98 5.03
CA ASN A 11 -2.09 10.58 5.87
C ASN A 11 -1.72 9.12 5.56
N TYR A 12 -0.46 8.89 5.20
CA TYR A 12 0.07 7.56 4.95
C TYR A 12 1.40 7.37 5.68
N GLU A 13 1.66 6.14 6.09
CA GLU A 13 2.95 5.72 6.61
C GLU A 13 3.70 4.99 5.49
N GLU A 14 4.91 5.43 5.20
CA GLU A 14 5.78 4.74 4.27
C GLU A 14 6.59 3.67 5.00
N LYS A 15 6.44 2.42 4.56
CA LYS A 15 7.28 1.31 5.02
C LYS A 15 8.14 0.81 3.88
N ASP A 16 9.45 0.92 4.04
CA ASP A 16 10.42 0.47 3.04
C ASP A 16 10.81 -0.98 3.29
N ILE A 17 10.27 -1.89 2.47
CA ILE A 17 10.53 -3.33 2.56
C ILE A 17 11.95 -3.72 2.15
N SER A 18 12.74 -2.81 1.56
CA SER A 18 14.13 -3.08 1.19
C SER A 18 15.08 -3.00 2.39
N VAL A 19 14.67 -2.31 3.45
CA VAL A 19 15.43 -2.13 4.70
C VAL A 19 14.71 -2.69 5.91
N ASP A 20 13.38 -2.83 5.86
CA ASP A 20 12.56 -3.37 6.93
C ASP A 20 12.05 -4.77 6.55
N ASP A 21 12.78 -5.78 7.02
CA ASP A 21 12.42 -7.18 6.86
C ASP A 21 11.03 -7.49 7.46
N ARG A 22 10.61 -6.79 8.53
CA ARG A 22 9.28 -6.99 9.13
C ARG A 22 8.18 -6.46 8.22
N ALA A 23 8.41 -5.32 7.57
CA ALA A 23 7.48 -4.79 6.59
C ALA A 23 7.33 -5.75 5.40
N MET A 24 8.41 -6.38 4.95
CA MET A 24 8.41 -7.42 3.92
C MET A 24 7.62 -8.66 4.37
N GLU A 25 7.86 -9.15 5.59
CA GLU A 25 7.15 -10.30 6.16
C GLU A 25 5.65 -10.04 6.28
N GLU A 26 5.28 -8.85 6.78
CA GLU A 26 3.91 -8.41 6.92
C GLU A 26 3.22 -8.25 5.57
N LEU A 27 3.92 -7.68 4.58
CA LEU A 27 3.46 -7.60 3.19
C LEU A 27 3.15 -8.99 2.63
N CYS A 28 4.11 -9.91 2.69
CA CYS A 28 3.93 -11.29 2.24
C CYS A 28 2.75 -11.94 2.95
N ARG A 29 2.65 -11.83 4.28
CA ARG A 29 1.54 -12.42 5.05
C ARG A 29 0.18 -11.87 4.62
N ARG A 30 0.09 -10.56 4.36
CA ARG A 30 -1.13 -9.87 3.94
C ARG A 30 -1.51 -10.15 2.47
N ASN A 31 -0.52 -10.41 1.62
CA ASN A 31 -0.68 -10.70 0.19
C ASN A 31 -0.69 -12.20 -0.16
N GLY A 32 -0.81 -13.10 0.83
CA GLY A 32 -0.84 -14.55 0.58
C GLY A 32 0.48 -15.15 0.12
N GLY A 33 1.60 -14.55 0.50
CA GLY A 33 2.98 -14.94 0.16
C GLY A 33 3.63 -14.11 -0.93
N LEU A 34 2.96 -13.08 -1.45
CA LEU A 34 3.46 -12.25 -2.55
C LEU A 34 4.08 -10.94 -2.05
N ALA A 35 5.39 -10.79 -2.26
CA ALA A 35 6.10 -9.53 -2.12
C ALA A 35 5.89 -8.64 -3.35
N ALA A 36 4.65 -8.24 -3.59
CA ALA A 36 4.28 -7.39 -4.72
C ALA A 36 4.26 -5.91 -4.30
N VAL A 37 4.96 -5.06 -5.05
CA VAL A 37 4.97 -3.60 -4.85
C VAL A 37 4.52 -2.87 -6.11
N PRO A 38 3.92 -1.68 -5.98
CA PRO A 38 3.51 -1.02 -4.73
C PRO A 38 2.30 -1.72 -4.10
N THR A 39 2.25 -1.85 -2.77
CA THR A 39 1.06 -2.33 -2.05
C THR A 39 0.57 -1.24 -1.11
N LEU A 40 -0.73 -1.01 -1.10
CA LEU A 40 -1.40 -0.11 -0.18
C LEU A 40 -2.27 -0.91 0.78
N VAL A 41 -2.25 -0.54 2.07
CA VAL A 41 -3.21 -1.05 3.05
C VAL A 41 -4.07 0.11 3.51
N VAL A 42 -5.38 0.04 3.27
CA VAL A 42 -6.37 1.02 3.74
C VAL A 42 -7.48 0.27 4.47
N ASP A 43 -7.77 0.62 5.72
CA ASP A 43 -8.82 0.00 6.54
C ASP A 43 -8.77 -1.55 6.58
N GLY A 44 -7.56 -2.12 6.60
CA GLY A 44 -7.35 -3.57 6.57
C GLY A 44 -7.52 -4.22 5.19
N GLN A 45 -7.94 -3.47 4.18
CA GLN A 45 -7.94 -3.93 2.79
C GLN A 45 -6.56 -3.77 2.18
N VAL A 46 -6.09 -4.82 1.52
CA VAL A 46 -4.79 -4.84 0.87
C VAL A 46 -4.99 -4.69 -0.63
N ILE A 47 -4.36 -3.67 -1.20
CA ILE A 47 -4.41 -3.34 -2.61
C ILE A 47 -3.01 -3.51 -3.15
N VAL A 48 -2.84 -4.57 -3.93
CA VAL A 48 -1.60 -4.82 -4.65
C VAL A 48 -1.65 -4.08 -5.98
N GLY A 49 -0.60 -3.32 -6.27
CA GLY A 49 -0.46 -2.50 -7.46
C GLY A 49 -0.93 -1.05 -7.28
N PHE A 50 -0.77 -0.27 -8.33
CA PHE A 50 -1.27 1.10 -8.42
C PHE A 50 -2.45 1.14 -9.40
N ASP A 51 -3.66 1.30 -8.87
CA ASP A 51 -4.89 1.44 -9.66
C ASP A 51 -5.60 2.73 -9.25
N GLU A 52 -5.49 3.76 -10.08
CA GLU A 52 -6.08 5.08 -9.81
C GLU A 52 -7.61 5.01 -9.65
N ASN A 53 -8.31 4.17 -10.42
CA ASN A 53 -9.76 4.05 -10.29
C ASN A 53 -10.15 3.43 -8.96
N ARG A 54 -9.41 2.42 -8.50
CA ARG A 54 -9.65 1.77 -7.21
C ARG A 54 -9.29 2.68 -6.05
N LEU A 55 -8.20 3.45 -6.16
CA LEU A 55 -7.80 4.43 -5.16
C LEU A 55 -8.81 5.57 -5.06
N ASN A 56 -9.29 6.09 -6.21
CA ASN A 56 -10.35 7.10 -6.23
C ASN A 56 -11.61 6.60 -5.50
N LYS A 57 -12.02 5.33 -5.68
CA LYS A 57 -13.18 4.77 -4.95
C LYS A 57 -13.00 4.64 -3.44
N ILE A 58 -11.77 4.66 -2.95
CA ILE A 58 -11.47 4.49 -1.52
C ILE A 58 -11.33 5.86 -0.83
N PHE A 59 -10.80 6.84 -1.56
CA PHE A 59 -10.54 8.19 -1.04
C PHE A 59 -11.59 9.24 -1.45
N HIS A 60 -12.62 8.86 -2.21
CA HIS A 60 -13.75 9.70 -2.61
C HIS A 60 -15.02 9.29 -1.87
#